data_AF-A0A831KWG2-F1
#
_entry.id   AF-A0A831KWG2-F1
#
_cell.length_a   1.000
_cell.length_b   1.000
_cell.length_c   1.000
_cell.angle_alpha   90.00
_cell.angle_beta   90.00
_cell.angle_gamma   90.00
#
_symmetry.space_group_name_H-M   'P 1'
#
loop_
_entity.id
_entity.type
_entity.pdbx_description
1 polymer ?
#
loop_
_entity_poly.entity_id
_entity_poly.type
_entity_poly.pdbx_seq_one_letter_code
_entity_poly.pdbx_strand_id
1 'polypeptide(L)'
;LNYLIHSFESDIVIIDYRVRGFTRDVKGKKHFIDHKIHSIQNFISKDTLERYQMVDVNVYHENLFHTKMVIKEFDLDNYLFGLDREDLSPREEKRIRGLLQREMMEMFYGRNLRR
;
A
#
# COMPACT_ATOMS: atom_id res chain seq x y z
N LEU A 1 3.14 -3.07 -12.99
CA LEU A 1 2.73 -2.68 -11.62
C LEU A 1 1.25 -2.95 -11.40
N ASN A 2 0.33 -2.21 -12.04
CA ASN A 2 -1.12 -2.34 -11.84
C ASN A 2 -1.66 -3.78 -12.00
N TYR A 3 -1.16 -4.53 -12.98
CA TYR A 3 -1.51 -5.94 -13.14
C TYR A 3 -1.30 -6.78 -11.86
N LEU A 4 -0.17 -6.62 -11.18
CA LEU A 4 0.13 -7.38 -9.96
C LEU A 4 -0.76 -6.92 -8.80
N ILE A 5 -0.96 -5.61 -8.66
CA ILE A 5 -1.85 -5.07 -7.62
C ILE A 5 -3.27 -5.64 -7.78
N HIS A 6 -3.79 -5.69 -9.01
CA HIS A 6 -5.11 -6.23 -9.29
C HIS A 6 -5.17 -7.76 -9.15
N SER A 7 -4.09 -8.48 -9.45
CA SER A 7 -4.08 -9.95 -9.40
C SER A 7 -4.09 -10.51 -7.98
N PHE A 8 -3.57 -9.77 -6.99
CA PHE A 8 -3.46 -10.24 -5.61
C PHE A 8 -4.53 -9.67 -4.67
N GLU A 9 -5.36 -8.73 -5.13
CA GLU A 9 -6.45 -8.09 -4.37
C GLU A 9 -6.12 -7.78 -2.90
N SER A 10 -4.88 -7.35 -2.63
CA SER A 10 -4.35 -7.33 -1.28
C SER A 10 -4.84 -6.13 -0.47
N ASP A 11 -5.17 -6.34 0.80
CA ASP A 11 -5.61 -5.26 1.70
C ASP A 11 -4.52 -4.23 1.98
N ILE A 12 -3.27 -4.70 2.06
CA ILE A 12 -2.08 -3.90 2.31
C ILE A 12 -1.06 -4.21 1.23
N VAL A 13 -0.50 -3.19 0.63
CA VAL A 13 0.54 -3.32 -0.40
C VAL A 13 1.70 -2.38 -0.05
N ILE A 14 2.91 -2.92 -0.13
CA ILE A 14 4.14 -2.16 0.08
C ILE A 14 4.94 -2.23 -1.21
N ILE A 15 5.29 -1.05 -1.76
CA ILE A 15 6.03 -0.94 -3.01
C ILE A 15 7.30 -0.15 -2.77
N ASP A 16 8.42 -0.77 -3.13
CA ASP A 16 9.75 -0.17 -3.09
C ASP A 16 10.33 -0.04 -4.50
N TYR A 17 10.77 1.16 -4.86
CA TYR A 17 11.56 1.42 -6.05
C TYR A 17 12.91 2.01 -5.65
N ARG A 18 14.00 1.31 -5.98
CA ARG A 18 15.36 1.73 -5.65
C ARG A 18 16.21 1.83 -6.90
N VAL A 19 16.79 2.99 -7.15
CA VAL A 19 17.81 3.17 -8.19
C VAL A 19 19.15 2.67 -7.64
N ARG A 20 19.71 1.62 -8.24
CA ARG A 20 20.92 0.94 -7.74
C ARG A 20 22.21 1.37 -8.44
N GLY A 21 22.11 2.05 -9.57
CA GLY A 21 23.28 2.36 -10.40
C GLY A 21 22.98 3.43 -11.43
N PHE A 22 23.85 3.54 -12.42
CA PHE A 22 23.74 4.51 -13.51
C PHE A 22 24.18 3.88 -14.83
N THR A 23 23.67 4.43 -15.92
CA THR A 23 24.19 4.20 -17.27
C THR A 23 25.04 5.41 -17.70
N ARG A 24 25.78 5.28 -18.81
CA ARG A 24 26.54 6.39 -19.39
C ARG A 24 26.05 6.66 -20.81
N ASP A 25 25.94 7.93 -21.16
CA ASP A 25 25.70 8.31 -22.55
C ASP A 25 26.99 8.32 -23.38
N VAL A 26 26.85 8.58 -24.68
CA VAL A 26 27.97 8.66 -25.64
C VAL A 26 29.00 9.75 -25.32
N LYS A 27 28.63 10.75 -24.49
CA LYS A 27 29.53 11.80 -23.99
C LYS A 27 30.14 11.45 -22.63
N GLY A 28 29.87 10.26 -22.11
CA GLY A 28 30.37 9.76 -20.83
C GLY A 28 29.61 10.25 -19.59
N LYS A 29 28.53 11.04 -19.74
CA LYS A 29 27.74 11.55 -18.62
C LYS A 29 26.96 10.42 -17.98
N LYS A 30 26.95 10.38 -16.64
CA LYS A 30 26.21 9.39 -15.86
C LYS A 30 24.72 9.77 -15.77
N HIS A 31 23.85 8.81 -16.01
CA HIS A 31 22.40 8.91 -15.87
C HIS A 31 21.92 7.86 -14.87
N PHE A 32 21.46 8.30 -13.70
CA PHE A 32 20.94 7.42 -12.65
C PHE A 32 19.47 7.09 -12.88
N ILE A 33 18.72 8.05 -13.40
CA ILE A 33 17.32 7.92 -13.74
C ILE A 33 17.03 8.82 -14.94
N ASP A 34 16.20 8.34 -15.86
CA ASP A 34 15.82 9.03 -17.09
C ASP A 34 14.61 9.96 -16.90
N HIS A 35 13.93 9.89 -15.76
CA HIS A 35 12.82 10.75 -15.38
C HIS A 35 12.82 11.05 -13.87
N LYS A 36 12.15 12.13 -13.47
CA LYS A 36 11.98 12.43 -12.04
C LYS A 36 10.87 11.58 -11.46
N ILE A 37 11.20 10.77 -10.45
CA ILE A 37 10.20 10.11 -9.61
C ILE A 37 10.01 10.97 -8.36
N HIS A 38 8.81 11.49 -8.17
CA HIS A 38 8.41 12.17 -6.94
C HIS A 38 7.58 11.26 -6.04
N SER A 39 6.84 10.32 -6.63
CA SER A 39 5.98 9.36 -5.95
C SER A 39 5.77 8.16 -6.87
N ILE A 40 5.72 6.94 -6.32
CA ILE A 40 5.31 5.75 -7.07
C ILE A 40 3.82 5.82 -7.42
N GLN A 41 3.02 6.56 -6.65
CA GLN A 41 1.58 6.75 -6.87
C GLN A 41 1.28 7.31 -8.26
N ASN A 42 2.21 8.10 -8.84
CA ASN A 42 2.08 8.64 -10.20
C ASN A 42 2.04 7.56 -11.29
N PHE A 43 2.40 6.32 -10.98
CA PHE A 43 2.43 5.18 -11.89
C PHE A 43 1.34 4.14 -11.60
N ILE A 44 0.46 4.45 -10.64
CA ILE A 44 -0.65 3.59 -10.22
C ILE A 44 -1.92 4.03 -10.94
N SER A 45 -2.76 3.08 -11.34
CA SER A 45 -4.01 3.36 -12.04
C SER A 45 -5.03 4.05 -11.13
N LYS A 46 -5.87 4.90 -11.73
CA LYS A 46 -6.79 5.77 -11.00
C LYS A 46 -7.75 5.00 -10.08
N ASP A 47 -8.25 3.85 -10.53
CA ASP A 47 -9.11 2.96 -9.77
C ASP A 47 -8.42 2.42 -8.51
N THR A 48 -7.15 2.02 -8.61
CA THR A 48 -6.36 1.65 -7.42
C THR A 48 -6.14 2.86 -6.52
N LEU A 49 -5.85 4.04 -7.08
CA LEU A 49 -5.67 5.25 -6.27
C LEU A 49 -6.93 5.61 -5.46
N GLU A 50 -8.10 5.37 -6.03
CA GLU A 50 -9.39 5.60 -5.38
C GLU A 50 -9.68 4.55 -4.28
N ARG A 51 -9.28 3.29 -4.48
CA ARG A 51 -9.52 2.19 -3.53
C ARG A 51 -8.61 2.24 -2.28
N TYR A 52 -7.39 2.74 -2.40
CA TYR A 52 -6.38 2.70 -1.33
C TYR A 52 -6.09 4.06 -0.72
N GLN A 53 -5.87 4.10 0.60
CA GLN A 53 -5.14 5.16 1.26
C GLN A 53 -3.64 4.88 1.10
N MET A 54 -2.87 5.91 0.71
CA MET A 54 -1.46 5.77 0.38
C MET A 54 -0.59 6.75 1.15
N VAL A 55 0.63 6.32 1.48
CA VAL A 55 1.65 7.14 2.15
C VAL A 55 3.00 6.90 1.49
N ASP A 56 3.68 7.98 1.15
CA ASP A 56 5.05 7.93 0.61
C ASP A 56 6.10 8.17 1.71
N VAL A 57 7.20 7.42 1.65
CA VAL A 57 8.35 7.55 2.54
C VAL A 57 9.63 7.53 1.69
N ASN A 58 9.83 8.58 0.89
CA ASN A 58 10.97 8.65 -0.03
C ASN A 58 12.25 9.10 0.69
N VAL A 59 13.36 8.41 0.42
CA VAL A 59 14.72 8.77 0.86
C VAL A 59 15.53 9.15 -0.38
N TYR A 60 15.42 10.41 -0.81
CA TYR A 60 16.00 10.89 -2.07
C TYR A 60 17.52 10.70 -2.18
N HIS A 61 18.25 10.91 -1.08
CA HIS A 61 19.71 10.73 -1.05
C HIS A 61 20.14 9.27 -1.34
N GLU A 62 19.28 8.31 -1.01
CA GLU A 62 19.51 6.88 -1.24
C GLU A 62 18.86 6.38 -2.55
N ASN A 63 18.24 7.30 -3.32
CA ASN A 63 17.37 6.99 -4.46
C ASN A 63 16.37 5.86 -4.16
N LEU A 64 15.79 5.90 -2.95
CA LEU A 64 14.79 4.97 -2.48
C LEU A 64 13.43 5.67 -2.45
N PHE A 65 12.48 5.11 -3.16
CA PHE A 65 11.10 5.57 -3.22
C PHE A 65 10.22 4.46 -2.66
N HIS A 66 9.35 4.81 -1.74
CA HIS A 66 8.56 3.84 -0.99
C HIS A 66 7.13 4.35 -0.89
N THR A 67 6.18 3.51 -1.29
CA THR A 67 4.75 3.80 -1.14
C THR A 67 4.10 2.63 -0.42
N LYS A 68 3.43 2.94 0.69
CA LYS A 68 2.56 2.00 1.40
C LYS A 68 1.12 2.29 1.04
N MET A 69 0.33 1.24 0.90
CA MET A 69 -1.08 1.32 0.54
C MET A 69 -1.89 0.43 1.49
N VAL A 70 -3.04 0.92 1.93
CA VAL A 70 -4.05 0.15 2.68
C VAL A 70 -5.44 0.45 2.11
N ILE A 71 -6.30 -0.55 1.96
CA ILE A 71 -7.66 -0.33 1.44
C ILE A 71 -8.42 0.63 2.36
N LYS A 72 -9.17 1.57 1.76
CA LYS A 72 -9.97 2.55 2.52
C LYS A 72 -11.16 1.88 3.21
N GLU A 73 -11.80 0.98 2.49
CA GLU A 73 -13.00 0.27 2.93
C GLU A 73 -12.79 -1.22 2.66
N PHE A 74 -13.23 -2.03 3.61
CA PHE A 74 -13.20 -3.48 3.50
C PHE A 74 -14.58 -4.05 3.85
N ASP A 75 -14.91 -5.13 3.16
CA ASP A 75 -16.10 -5.90 3.46
C ASP A 75 -15.80 -6.87 4.60
N LEU A 76 -16.62 -6.84 5.66
CA LEU A 76 -16.39 -7.70 6.82
C LEU A 76 -16.58 -9.17 6.48
N ASP A 77 -17.48 -9.48 5.53
CA ASP A 77 -17.79 -10.85 5.14
C ASP A 77 -16.58 -11.59 4.57
N ASN A 78 -15.62 -10.88 3.96
CA ASN A 78 -14.37 -11.45 3.47
C ASN A 78 -13.43 -11.96 4.59
N TYR A 79 -13.71 -11.63 5.86
CA TYR A 79 -12.88 -11.98 7.01
C TYR A 79 -13.59 -12.87 8.03
N LEU A 80 -14.90 -13.12 7.84
CA LEU A 80 -15.66 -14.02 8.69
C LEU A 80 -15.52 -15.46 8.18
N PHE A 81 -15.47 -16.41 9.11
CA PHE A 81 -15.39 -17.84 8.78
C PHE A 81 -16.64 -18.55 9.30
N GLY A 82 -17.47 -19.05 8.37
CA GLY A 82 -18.66 -19.85 8.70
C GLY A 82 -19.80 -19.07 9.38
N LEU A 83 -19.74 -17.74 9.32
CA LEU A 83 -20.77 -16.82 9.79
C LEU A 83 -20.87 -15.70 8.76
N ASP A 84 -22.08 -15.25 8.46
CA ASP A 84 -22.29 -14.05 7.68
C ASP A 84 -22.43 -12.84 8.62
N ARG A 85 -22.19 -11.63 8.12
CA ARG A 85 -22.39 -10.40 8.89
C ARG A 85 -23.80 -10.31 9.47
N GLU A 86 -24.79 -10.86 8.81
CA GLU A 86 -26.20 -10.88 9.25
C GLU A 86 -26.42 -11.69 10.54
N ASP A 87 -25.53 -12.66 10.83
CA ASP A 87 -25.57 -13.46 12.05
C ASP A 87 -25.01 -12.71 13.27
N LEU A 88 -24.35 -11.56 13.06
CA LEU A 88 -23.71 -10.77 14.11
C LEU A 88 -24.66 -9.71 14.67
N SER A 89 -24.65 -9.53 15.98
CA SER A 89 -25.29 -8.35 16.55
C SER A 89 -24.56 -7.07 16.11
N PRO A 90 -25.25 -5.91 16.00
CA PRO A 90 -24.60 -4.65 15.64
C PRO A 90 -23.42 -4.26 16.56
N ARG A 91 -23.46 -4.73 17.81
CA ARG A 91 -22.38 -4.51 18.78
C ARG A 91 -21.15 -5.38 18.49
N GLU A 92 -21.35 -6.63 18.11
CA GLU A 92 -20.28 -7.55 17.73
C GLU A 92 -19.65 -7.15 16.42
N GLU A 93 -20.45 -6.81 15.42
CA GLU A 93 -19.97 -6.33 14.12
C GLU A 93 -19.04 -5.12 14.31
N LYS A 94 -19.49 -4.11 15.07
CA LYS A 94 -18.71 -2.91 15.36
C LYS A 94 -17.40 -3.24 16.08
N ARG A 95 -17.43 -4.19 17.01
CA ARG A 95 -16.25 -4.62 17.76
C ARG A 95 -15.25 -5.31 16.85
N ILE A 96 -15.68 -6.28 16.04
CA ILE A 96 -14.81 -7.04 15.13
C ILE A 96 -14.20 -6.11 14.08
N ARG A 97 -15.02 -5.22 13.47
CA ARG A 97 -14.54 -4.21 12.52
C ARG A 97 -13.45 -3.33 13.13
N GLY A 98 -13.62 -2.89 14.36
CA GLY A 98 -12.61 -2.09 15.07
C GLY A 98 -11.31 -2.86 15.34
N LEU A 99 -11.39 -4.15 15.64
CA LEU A 99 -10.21 -5.01 15.82
C LEU A 99 -9.46 -5.22 14.50
N LEU A 100 -10.17 -5.52 13.41
CA LEU A 100 -9.59 -5.66 12.08
C LEU A 100 -8.93 -4.37 11.61
N GLN A 101 -9.63 -3.23 11.72
CA GLN A 101 -9.06 -1.92 11.39
C GLN A 101 -7.76 -1.66 12.17
N ARG A 102 -7.75 -1.98 13.46
CA ARG A 102 -6.55 -1.83 14.28
C ARG A 102 -5.41 -2.72 13.78
N GLU A 103 -5.66 -4.00 13.55
CA GLU A 103 -4.66 -4.95 13.06
C GLU A 103 -4.07 -4.49 11.72
N MET A 104 -4.93 -4.08 10.78
CA MET A 104 -4.50 -3.54 9.49
C MET A 104 -3.61 -2.31 9.64
N MET A 105 -3.94 -1.41 10.58
CA MET A 105 -3.12 -0.23 10.84
C MET A 105 -1.80 -0.56 11.53
N GLU A 106 -1.78 -1.55 12.42
CA GLU A 106 -0.56 -2.06 13.04
C GLU A 106 0.37 -2.69 11.99
N MET A 107 -0.18 -3.47 11.06
CA MET A 107 0.56 -3.99 9.89
C MET A 107 1.06 -2.87 8.97
N PHE A 108 0.21 -1.89 8.63
CA PHE A 108 0.56 -0.77 7.75
C PHE A 108 1.73 0.07 8.30
N TYR A 109 1.69 0.40 9.59
CA TYR A 109 2.77 1.15 10.24
C TYR A 109 3.93 0.28 10.70
N GLY A 110 3.78 -1.06 10.72
CA GLY A 110 4.78 -1.99 11.22
C GLY A 110 5.05 -1.81 12.73
N ARG A 111 4.03 -1.42 13.51
CA ARG A 111 4.15 -1.19 14.95
C ARG A 111 2.83 -1.37 15.67
N ASN A 112 2.89 -1.78 16.93
CA ASN A 112 1.72 -1.85 17.79
C ASN A 112 1.21 -0.44 18.11
N LEU A 113 -0.10 -0.23 17.97
CA LEU A 113 -0.75 1.01 18.36
C LEU A 113 -1.02 0.95 19.86
N ARG A 114 -0.73 2.05 20.58
CA ARG A 114 -1.05 2.13 22.01
C ARG A 114 -2.57 2.05 22.19
N ARG A 115 -3.01 1.29 23.21
CA ARG A 115 -4.41 1.15 23.61
C ARG A 115 -4.98 2.46 24.13
#